data_AF-G9KT60-F1
#
_entry.id   AF-G9KT60-F1
#
_cell.length_a   1.000
_cell.length_b   1.000
_cell.length_c   1.000
_cell.angle_alpha   90.00
_cell.angle_beta   90.00
_cell.angle_gamma   90.00
#
_symmetry.space_group_name_H-M   'P 1'
#
loop_
_entity.id
_entity.type
_entity.pdbx_description
1 polymer ?
#
loop_
_entity_poly.entity_id
_entity_poly.type
_entity_poly.pdbx_seq_one_letter_code
_entity_poly.pdbx_strand_id
1 'polypeptide(L)'
;ASDLLETMFRNHKSHLKSQAVDTTWIDEWHETWVSPLLFILCEGNLDQKSYVIDYYLPKLLNCSPESLSYMVKILQTSADANTGSFNSRGALGALMACLRTARAHGHLQSATDAWRNLVSSARIKQGLIHQHCQVRIDTLGLLCESNRSTEMVSTEEMEWIEFFITYNLNSQSPGVRQQICSLLKKLFCRIQESSQVLYKLEQSRSKHEPENELTTQPPSVSLQQYKNFMSSICNRLFEALFPGSSYPTRFSALTILGSIAEVFPVPEGQVQTVYQLSHDIDISRFHTLMECFTSTFEEVKILAFDLLMKLPKTVIQFQDSEKLQGLFQAALELSSSTKPYDCVTASYLLNFLIWQDALPSSLSAYLKTQQATCGAEDKSAIMVER
;
A
#
# COMPACT_ATOMS: atom_id res chain seq x y z
N ALA A 1 -33.29 2.05 6.45
CA ALA A 1 -32.79 2.45 7.80
C ALA A 1 -31.84 3.64 7.73
N SER A 2 -30.81 3.59 6.85
CA SER A 2 -29.81 4.67 6.74
C SER A 2 -30.40 6.04 6.37
N ASP A 3 -31.37 6.12 5.45
CA ASP A 3 -31.97 7.39 5.02
C ASP A 3 -32.91 8.01 6.07
N LEU A 4 -33.48 7.15 6.93
CA LEU A 4 -34.26 7.59 8.06
C LEU A 4 -33.37 8.31 9.08
N LEU A 5 -32.18 7.77 9.40
CA LEU A 5 -31.23 8.40 10.33
C LEU A 5 -30.83 9.80 9.87
N GLU A 6 -30.50 9.95 8.58
CA GLU A 6 -30.12 11.26 8.04
C GLU A 6 -31.29 12.27 8.08
N THR A 7 -32.50 11.80 7.81
CA THR A 7 -33.71 12.63 7.94
C THR A 7 -33.93 13.06 9.40
N MET A 8 -33.76 12.14 10.36
CA MET A 8 -33.86 12.45 11.79
C MET A 8 -32.80 13.46 12.24
N PHE A 9 -31.55 13.31 11.79
CA PHE A 9 -30.47 14.25 12.05
C PHE A 9 -30.80 15.66 11.55
N ARG A 10 -31.21 15.79 10.29
CA ARG A 10 -31.55 17.09 9.68
C ARG A 10 -32.73 17.76 10.39
N ASN A 11 -33.79 17.00 10.67
CA ASN A 11 -34.98 17.51 11.35
C ASN A 11 -34.68 17.96 12.78
N HIS A 12 -33.97 17.13 13.56
CA HIS A 12 -33.62 17.48 14.93
C HIS A 12 -32.66 18.68 14.98
N LYS A 13 -31.63 18.72 14.11
CA LYS A 13 -30.72 19.88 14.00
C LYS A 13 -31.47 21.16 13.66
N SER A 14 -32.43 21.11 12.74
CA SER A 14 -33.28 22.27 12.40
C SER A 14 -34.13 22.72 13.59
N HIS A 15 -34.69 21.77 14.35
CA HIS A 15 -35.49 22.05 15.53
C HIS A 15 -34.67 22.74 16.63
N LEU A 16 -33.51 22.18 16.98
CA LEU A 16 -32.62 22.75 17.99
C LEU A 16 -32.16 24.16 17.61
N LYS A 17 -31.80 24.38 16.34
CA LYS A 17 -31.44 25.72 15.83
C LYS A 17 -32.60 26.72 15.89
N SER A 18 -33.84 26.26 15.76
CA SER A 18 -35.03 27.14 15.82
C SER A 18 -35.40 27.55 17.24
N GLN A 19 -35.02 26.76 18.24
CA GLN A 19 -35.33 27.02 19.66
C GLN A 19 -34.20 27.74 20.39
N ALA A 20 -32.95 27.57 19.96
CA ALA A 20 -31.81 28.18 20.62
C ALA A 20 -31.61 29.65 20.22
N VAL A 21 -31.31 30.48 21.23
CA VAL A 21 -30.99 31.90 21.06
C VAL A 21 -29.51 32.11 20.68
N ASP A 22 -28.65 31.10 20.90
CA ASP A 22 -27.21 31.12 20.63
C ASP A 22 -26.70 29.71 20.20
N THR A 23 -25.38 29.52 20.11
CA THR A 23 -24.69 28.27 19.74
C THR A 23 -24.89 27.09 20.71
N THR A 24 -25.62 27.26 21.81
CA THR A 24 -25.92 26.21 22.82
C THR A 24 -26.65 24.99 22.25
N TRP A 25 -27.32 25.13 21.10
CA TRP A 25 -27.97 24.01 20.41
C TRP A 25 -26.99 22.85 20.10
N ILE A 26 -25.69 23.15 19.95
CA ILE A 26 -24.69 22.14 19.62
C ILE A 26 -24.42 21.19 20.79
N ASP A 27 -24.58 21.66 22.03
CA ASP A 27 -24.37 20.84 23.22
C ASP A 27 -25.49 19.81 23.36
N GLU A 28 -26.75 20.23 23.19
CA GLU A 28 -27.90 19.30 23.16
C GLU A 28 -27.81 18.31 21.99
N TRP A 29 -27.29 18.76 20.84
CA TRP A 29 -27.00 17.89 19.70
C TRP A 29 -25.94 16.83 20.05
N HIS A 30 -24.85 17.24 20.71
CA HIS A 30 -23.78 16.33 21.14
C HIS A 30 -24.29 15.30 22.15
N GLU A 31 -25.02 15.72 23.17
CA GLU A 31 -25.61 14.81 24.17
C GLU A 31 -26.57 13.81 23.55
N THR A 32 -27.40 14.25 22.59
CA THR A 32 -28.40 13.36 21.98
C THR A 32 -27.81 12.36 20.99
N TRP A 33 -26.89 12.80 20.12
CA TRP A 33 -26.47 12.00 18.96
C TRP A 33 -25.01 11.56 18.98
N VAL A 34 -24.12 12.33 19.61
CA VAL A 34 -22.67 12.09 19.56
C VAL A 34 -22.19 11.29 20.76
N SER A 35 -22.59 11.65 21.98
CA SER A 35 -22.17 10.96 23.20
C SER A 35 -22.55 9.47 23.22
N PRO A 36 -23.78 9.05 22.84
CA PRO A 36 -24.13 7.63 22.76
C PRO A 36 -23.31 6.88 21.69
N LEU A 37 -23.01 7.54 20.57
CA LEU A 37 -22.17 7.00 19.51
C LEU A 37 -20.74 6.77 20.01
N LEU A 38 -20.15 7.74 20.70
CA LEU A 38 -18.81 7.62 21.26
C LEU A 38 -18.72 6.48 22.28
N PHE A 39 -19.76 6.33 23.11
CA PHE A 39 -19.86 5.21 24.05
C PHE A 39 -19.84 3.86 23.32
N ILE A 40 -20.64 3.70 22.26
CA ILE A 40 -20.65 2.46 21.45
C ILE A 40 -19.30 2.23 20.75
N LEU A 41 -18.65 3.28 20.25
CA LEU A 41 -17.35 3.18 19.60
C LEU A 41 -16.23 2.77 20.57
N CYS A 42 -16.33 3.14 21.84
CA CYS A 42 -15.39 2.71 22.88
C CYS A 42 -15.73 1.30 23.40
N GLU A 43 -16.96 1.09 23.87
CA GLU A 43 -17.36 -0.06 24.69
C GLU A 43 -18.20 -1.11 23.96
N GLY A 44 -18.73 -0.79 22.79
CA GLY A 44 -19.62 -1.69 22.02
C GLY A 44 -18.93 -2.95 21.52
N ASN A 45 -19.74 -3.91 21.05
CA ASN A 45 -19.23 -5.09 20.36
C ASN A 45 -18.77 -4.76 18.92
N LEU A 46 -18.16 -5.72 18.23
CA LEU A 46 -17.58 -5.50 16.90
C LEU A 46 -18.64 -5.07 15.86
N ASP A 47 -19.80 -5.74 15.83
CA ASP A 47 -20.85 -5.46 14.86
C ASP A 47 -21.45 -4.06 15.06
N GLN A 48 -21.68 -3.68 16.32
CA GLN A 48 -22.14 -2.34 16.68
C GLN A 48 -21.13 -1.27 16.24
N LYS A 49 -19.84 -1.49 16.51
CA LYS A 49 -18.76 -0.58 16.11
C LYS A 49 -18.70 -0.42 14.60
N SER A 50 -18.71 -1.52 13.85
CA SER A 50 -18.71 -1.49 12.38
C SER A 50 -19.94 -0.77 11.84
N TYR A 51 -21.14 -1.08 12.35
CA TYR A 51 -22.37 -0.40 11.90
C TYR A 51 -22.32 1.11 12.15
N VAL A 52 -21.81 1.53 13.31
CA VAL A 52 -21.64 2.94 13.64
C VAL A 52 -20.65 3.62 12.71
N ILE A 53 -19.50 3.00 12.45
CA ILE A 53 -18.45 3.55 11.56
C ILE A 53 -18.93 3.64 10.11
N ASP A 54 -19.61 2.60 9.61
CA ASP A 54 -19.93 2.48 8.19
C ASP A 54 -21.20 3.25 7.80
N TYR A 55 -22.18 3.37 8.70
CA TYR A 55 -23.50 3.93 8.37
C TYR A 55 -23.86 5.18 9.15
N TYR A 56 -23.61 5.21 10.46
CA TYR A 56 -24.08 6.30 11.31
C TYR A 56 -23.13 7.50 11.26
N LEU A 57 -21.85 7.27 11.48
CA LEU A 57 -20.83 8.30 11.60
C LEU A 57 -20.72 9.19 10.33
N PRO A 58 -20.68 8.64 9.09
CA PRO A 58 -20.64 9.47 7.90
C PRO A 58 -21.85 10.41 7.79
N LYS A 59 -23.04 9.90 8.13
CA LYS A 59 -24.29 10.66 8.06
C LYS A 59 -24.36 11.75 9.13
N LEU A 60 -23.86 11.45 10.33
CA LEU A 60 -23.77 12.45 11.40
C LEU A 60 -22.81 13.57 11.00
N LEU A 61 -21.62 13.26 10.48
CA LEU A 61 -20.64 14.26 10.06
C LEU A 61 -21.09 15.04 8.82
N ASN A 62 -21.86 14.43 7.91
CA ASN A 62 -22.53 15.15 6.82
C ASN A 62 -23.54 16.18 7.34
N CYS A 63 -24.25 15.87 8.43
CA CYS A 63 -25.23 16.79 9.02
C CYS A 63 -24.57 17.84 9.92
N SER A 64 -23.51 17.49 10.65
CA SER A 64 -22.83 18.34 11.62
C SER A 64 -21.31 18.11 11.63
N PRO A 65 -20.57 18.69 10.65
CA PRO A 65 -19.12 18.56 10.59
C PRO A 65 -18.40 19.12 11.83
N GLU A 66 -18.98 20.14 12.46
CA GLU A 66 -18.41 20.82 13.64
C GLU A 66 -18.27 19.88 14.85
N SER A 67 -19.12 18.84 14.90
CA SER A 67 -19.12 17.82 15.95
C SER A 67 -17.84 16.99 15.99
N LEU A 68 -17.07 16.95 14.90
CA LEU A 68 -15.80 16.23 14.88
C LEU A 68 -14.81 16.76 15.93
N SER A 69 -14.74 18.08 16.12
CA SER A 69 -13.83 18.70 17.09
C SER A 69 -14.15 18.25 18.53
N TYR A 70 -15.44 18.19 18.86
CA TYR A 70 -15.94 17.67 20.13
C TYR A 70 -15.60 16.18 20.29
N MET A 71 -15.87 15.37 19.26
CA MET A 71 -15.56 13.93 19.28
C MET A 71 -14.08 13.67 19.55
N VAL A 72 -13.18 14.39 18.85
CA VAL A 72 -11.73 14.27 19.05
C VAL A 72 -11.36 14.63 20.48
N LYS A 73 -11.86 15.75 21.02
CA LYS A 73 -11.56 16.20 22.39
C LYS A 73 -11.96 15.17 23.44
N ILE A 74 -13.17 14.61 23.33
CA ILE A 74 -13.68 13.60 24.28
C ILE A 74 -12.86 12.32 24.18
N LEU A 75 -12.60 11.83 22.97
CA LEU A 75 -11.86 10.59 22.77
C LEU A 75 -10.39 10.70 23.18
N GLN A 76 -9.75 11.84 22.97
CA GLN A 76 -8.40 12.10 23.48
C GLN A 76 -8.36 12.09 25.00
N THR A 77 -9.28 12.80 25.64
CA THR A 77 -9.37 12.83 27.12
C THR A 77 -9.58 11.43 27.68
N SER A 78 -10.43 10.63 27.03
CA SER A 78 -10.68 9.23 27.41
C SER A 78 -9.47 8.32 27.15
N ALA A 79 -8.73 8.53 26.06
CA ALA A 79 -7.52 7.77 25.76
C ALA A 79 -6.39 8.06 26.77
N ASP A 80 -6.37 9.28 27.33
CA ASP A 80 -5.37 9.72 28.31
C ASP A 80 -5.68 9.21 29.72
N ALA A 81 -6.97 9.13 30.06
CA ALA A 81 -7.43 8.60 31.35
C ALA A 81 -7.34 7.06 31.45
N ASN A 82 -7.46 6.35 30.33
CA ASN A 82 -7.49 4.89 30.29
C ASN A 82 -6.09 4.29 30.20
N THR A 83 -5.40 4.17 31.34
CA THR A 83 -4.09 3.50 31.45
C THR A 83 -4.17 1.96 31.46
N GLY A 84 -5.30 1.31 31.17
CA GLY A 84 -5.44 -0.10 31.57
C GLY A 84 -6.57 -0.96 31.01
N SER A 85 -6.76 -1.02 29.69
CA SER A 85 -7.42 -2.20 29.08
C SER A 85 -6.73 -2.57 27.77
N PHE A 86 -5.77 -3.49 27.87
CA PHE A 86 -4.90 -3.89 26.76
C PHE A 86 -5.60 -4.74 25.67
N ASN A 87 -6.84 -5.16 25.88
CA ASN A 87 -7.51 -6.10 24.96
C ASN A 87 -8.64 -5.49 24.11
N SER A 88 -8.94 -4.20 24.29
CA SER A 88 -9.99 -3.51 23.52
C SER A 88 -9.41 -2.50 22.53
N ARG A 89 -10.21 -2.12 21.52
CA ARG A 89 -9.87 -0.99 20.63
C ARG A 89 -9.74 0.32 21.42
N GLY A 90 -10.52 0.47 22.50
CA GLY A 90 -10.53 1.62 23.38
C GLY A 90 -10.84 2.95 22.70
N ALA A 91 -10.70 4.04 23.45
CA ALA A 91 -10.91 5.39 22.94
C ALA A 91 -9.95 5.77 21.81
N LEU A 92 -8.70 5.25 21.83
CA LEU A 92 -7.75 5.47 20.74
C LEU A 92 -8.24 4.83 19.44
N GLY A 93 -8.76 3.61 19.48
CA GLY A 93 -9.34 2.95 18.30
C GLY A 93 -10.56 3.69 17.77
N ALA A 94 -11.45 4.14 18.66
CA ALA A 94 -12.58 4.98 18.29
C ALA A 94 -12.12 6.29 17.61
N LEU A 95 -11.08 6.94 18.16
CA LEU A 95 -10.51 8.16 17.60
C LEU A 95 -10.00 7.96 16.18
N MET A 96 -9.21 6.90 15.95
CA MET A 96 -8.64 6.60 14.64
C MET A 96 -9.71 6.25 13.61
N ALA A 97 -10.72 5.46 14.00
CA ALA A 97 -11.87 5.17 13.15
C ALA A 97 -12.68 6.43 12.81
N CYS A 98 -12.87 7.34 13.78
CA CYS A 98 -13.58 8.60 13.56
C CYS A 98 -12.86 9.49 12.55
N LEU A 99 -11.56 9.67 12.74
CA LEU A 99 -10.73 10.49 11.87
C LEU A 99 -10.64 9.90 10.46
N ARG A 100 -10.42 8.59 10.34
CA ARG A 100 -10.40 7.89 9.05
C ARG A 100 -11.69 8.12 8.28
N THR A 101 -12.84 7.94 8.95
CA THR A 101 -14.16 8.14 8.36
C THR A 101 -14.37 9.59 7.94
N ALA A 102 -14.01 10.54 8.80
CA ALA A 102 -14.09 11.96 8.49
C ALA A 102 -13.23 12.34 7.28
N ARG A 103 -12.03 11.76 7.13
CA ARG A 103 -11.14 11.99 5.99
C ARG A 103 -11.73 11.43 4.70
N ALA A 104 -12.17 10.18 4.73
CA ALA A 104 -12.73 9.49 3.56
C ALA A 104 -13.97 10.21 2.99
N HIS A 105 -14.74 10.89 3.84
CA HIS A 105 -15.93 11.66 3.43
C HIS A 105 -15.67 13.16 3.22
N GLY A 106 -14.42 13.63 3.36
CA GLY A 106 -14.04 15.02 3.08
C GLY A 106 -14.34 16.03 4.17
N HIS A 107 -14.73 15.59 5.37
CA HIS A 107 -15.03 16.49 6.49
C HIS A 107 -13.78 17.13 7.11
N LEU A 108 -12.59 16.59 6.84
CA LEU A 108 -11.32 17.15 7.30
C LEU A 108 -10.79 18.31 6.44
N GLN A 109 -11.44 18.62 5.30
CA GLN A 109 -10.94 19.58 4.32
C GLN A 109 -11.33 21.05 4.59
N SER A 110 -12.13 21.32 5.63
CA SER A 110 -12.63 22.68 5.88
C SER A 110 -11.57 23.68 6.37
N ALA A 111 -10.36 23.24 6.68
CA ALA A 111 -9.23 24.12 6.91
C ALA A 111 -7.95 23.36 6.56
N THR A 112 -7.17 23.92 5.63
CA THR A 112 -5.77 23.58 5.43
C THR A 112 -5.10 23.41 6.80
N ASP A 113 -4.62 22.20 7.09
CA ASP A 113 -3.99 21.76 8.35
C ASP A 113 -4.88 21.40 9.56
N ALA A 114 -6.21 21.51 9.48
CA ALA A 114 -7.07 21.33 10.66
C ALA A 114 -6.97 19.97 11.33
N TRP A 115 -6.97 18.86 10.59
CA TRP A 115 -6.93 17.54 11.24
C TRP A 115 -5.57 17.20 11.84
N ARG A 116 -4.49 17.80 11.33
CA ARG A 116 -3.15 17.69 11.93
C ARG A 116 -3.09 18.40 13.27
N ASN A 117 -3.84 19.50 13.41
CA ASN A 117 -4.02 20.18 14.69
C ASN A 117 -4.98 19.43 15.64
N LEU A 118 -5.82 18.54 15.12
CA LEU A 118 -6.73 17.75 15.95
C LEU A 118 -5.98 16.68 16.75
N VAL A 119 -4.90 16.09 16.24
CA VAL A 119 -4.20 14.97 16.89
C VAL A 119 -2.68 15.10 16.77
N SER A 120 -1.96 14.95 17.88
CA SER A 120 -0.50 15.03 17.89
C SER A 120 0.18 13.85 17.18
N SER A 121 1.37 14.10 16.65
CA SER A 121 2.22 13.07 16.02
C SER A 121 2.47 11.86 16.92
N ALA A 122 2.62 12.08 18.24
CA ALA A 122 2.76 11.00 19.21
C ALA A 122 1.54 10.06 19.25
N ARG A 123 0.32 10.62 19.15
CA ARG A 123 -0.94 9.86 19.16
C ARG A 123 -1.14 9.07 17.87
N ILE A 124 -0.78 9.65 16.72
CA ILE A 124 -0.79 8.91 15.44
C ILE A 124 0.19 7.74 15.53
N LYS A 125 1.43 7.95 15.97
CA LYS A 125 2.41 6.87 16.17
C LYS A 125 1.89 5.78 17.11
N GLN A 126 1.25 6.14 18.23
CA GLN A 126 0.59 5.16 19.12
C GLN A 126 -0.44 4.29 18.38
N GLY A 127 -1.26 4.87 17.51
CA GLY A 127 -2.21 4.13 16.68
C GLY A 127 -1.53 3.16 15.71
N LEU A 128 -0.43 3.59 15.07
CA LEU A 128 0.32 2.80 14.08
C LEU A 128 1.02 1.56 14.65
N ILE A 129 1.37 1.56 15.94
CA ILE A 129 1.98 0.40 16.64
C ILE A 129 1.05 -0.20 17.70
N HIS A 130 -0.24 0.12 17.65
CA HIS A 130 -1.19 -0.38 18.64
C HIS A 130 -1.31 -1.92 18.60
N GLN A 131 -1.44 -2.54 19.77
CA GLN A 131 -1.54 -4.01 19.87
C GLN A 131 -2.69 -4.59 19.05
N HIS A 132 -3.85 -3.92 19.06
CA HIS A 132 -5.02 -4.33 18.30
C HIS A 132 -4.85 -3.97 16.81
N CYS A 133 -4.84 -4.97 15.94
CA CYS A 133 -4.61 -4.80 14.50
C CYS A 133 -5.59 -3.82 13.83
N GLN A 134 -6.88 -3.86 14.17
CA GLN A 134 -7.83 -2.91 13.57
C GLN A 134 -7.48 -1.44 13.87
N VAL A 135 -6.96 -1.11 15.05
CA VAL A 135 -6.55 0.27 15.36
C VAL A 135 -5.41 0.68 14.43
N ARG A 136 -4.43 -0.21 14.21
CA ARG A 136 -3.35 0.00 13.25
C ARG A 136 -3.85 0.18 11.82
N ILE A 137 -4.82 -0.63 11.40
CA ILE A 137 -5.46 -0.53 10.08
C ILE A 137 -6.24 0.77 9.93
N ASP A 138 -6.96 1.21 10.96
CA ASP A 138 -7.70 2.47 10.92
C ASP A 138 -6.76 3.67 10.90
N THR A 139 -5.65 3.63 11.65
CA THR A 139 -4.62 4.67 11.58
C THR A 139 -3.90 4.68 10.23
N LEU A 140 -3.54 3.52 9.67
CA LEU A 140 -2.99 3.46 8.31
C LEU A 140 -4.00 3.98 7.28
N GLY A 141 -5.27 3.58 7.42
CA GLY A 141 -6.36 4.02 6.56
C GLY A 141 -6.57 5.53 6.61
N LEU A 142 -6.47 6.14 7.79
CA LEU A 142 -6.47 7.59 7.95
C LEU A 142 -5.35 8.25 7.13
N LEU A 143 -4.16 7.64 7.03
CA LEU A 143 -3.04 8.21 6.26
C LEU A 143 -3.19 7.99 4.74
N CYS A 144 -3.69 6.81 4.34
CA CYS A 144 -3.72 6.38 2.95
C CYS A 144 -4.99 6.82 2.19
N GLU A 145 -6.13 6.91 2.86
CA GLU A 145 -7.42 7.23 2.23
C GLU A 145 -7.66 8.75 2.22
N SER A 146 -8.21 9.25 1.12
CA SER A 146 -8.68 10.62 0.98
C SER A 146 -9.91 10.62 0.08
N ASN A 147 -10.79 11.61 0.25
CA ASN A 147 -11.90 11.86 -0.67
C ASN A 147 -11.43 12.41 -2.03
N ARG A 148 -10.18 12.86 -2.15
CA ARG A 148 -9.58 13.36 -3.40
C ARG A 148 -8.33 12.55 -3.71
N SER A 149 -8.34 11.88 -4.85
CA SER A 149 -7.23 11.04 -5.29
C SER A 149 -5.99 11.85 -5.70
N THR A 150 -6.12 13.17 -5.85
CA THR A 150 -5.00 14.10 -6.12
C THR A 150 -4.59 14.91 -4.89
N GLU A 151 -5.06 14.57 -3.68
CA GLU A 151 -4.63 15.25 -2.44
C GLU A 151 -3.13 15.02 -2.21
N MET A 152 -2.41 16.11 -1.94
CA MET A 152 -0.97 16.08 -1.66
C MET A 152 -0.67 15.34 -0.36
N VAL A 153 0.20 14.34 -0.42
CA VAL A 153 0.78 13.69 0.76
C VAL A 153 1.87 14.58 1.35
N SER A 154 1.81 14.89 2.65
CA SER A 154 2.87 15.68 3.30
C SER A 154 4.07 14.84 3.73
N THR A 155 5.17 15.53 4.05
CA THR A 155 6.38 14.93 4.64
C THR A 155 6.09 14.23 5.97
N GLU A 156 5.24 14.80 6.83
CA GLU A 156 4.87 14.17 8.10
C GLU A 156 4.10 12.86 7.88
N GLU A 157 3.17 12.83 6.90
CA GLU A 157 2.48 11.60 6.54
C GLU A 157 3.44 10.54 5.99
N MET A 158 4.40 10.94 5.16
CA MET A 158 5.46 10.06 4.67
C MET A 158 6.25 9.44 5.82
N GLU A 159 6.70 10.25 6.79
CA GLU A 159 7.43 9.79 7.97
C GLU A 159 6.60 8.79 8.80
N TRP A 160 5.30 9.03 8.95
CA TRP A 160 4.40 8.10 9.64
C TRP A 160 4.19 6.79 8.87
N ILE A 161 4.14 6.83 7.54
CA ILE A 161 4.07 5.60 6.73
C ILE A 161 5.35 4.79 6.84
N GLU A 162 6.53 5.43 6.82
CA GLU A 162 7.80 4.75 7.08
C GLU A 162 7.86 4.12 8.47
N PHE A 163 7.41 4.87 9.48
CA PHE A 163 7.27 4.35 10.84
C PHE A 163 6.35 3.14 10.87
N PHE A 164 5.19 3.18 10.22
CA PHE A 164 4.27 2.06 10.15
C PHE A 164 4.91 0.81 9.53
N ILE A 165 5.55 0.94 8.37
CA ILE A 165 6.17 -0.19 7.65
C ILE A 165 7.23 -0.87 8.53
N THR A 166 8.00 -0.08 9.28
CA THR A 166 9.05 -0.60 10.18
C THR A 166 8.53 -1.62 11.20
N TYR A 167 7.28 -1.49 11.66
CA TYR A 167 6.73 -2.33 12.75
C TYR A 167 5.64 -3.32 12.32
N ASN A 168 5.14 -3.27 11.08
CA ASN A 168 3.88 -3.93 10.73
C ASN A 168 3.95 -4.98 9.61
N LEU A 169 5.10 -5.18 8.97
CA LEU A 169 5.24 -6.18 7.90
C LEU A 169 5.05 -7.63 8.39
N ASN A 170 5.23 -7.90 9.68
CA ASN A 170 5.22 -9.26 10.25
C ASN A 170 3.83 -9.72 10.76
N SER A 171 2.74 -9.10 10.30
CA SER A 171 1.39 -9.43 10.77
C SER A 171 0.99 -10.87 10.44
N GLN A 172 0.66 -11.66 11.46
CA GLN A 172 0.32 -13.09 11.30
C GLN A 172 -1.03 -13.32 10.62
N SER A 173 -1.97 -12.37 10.72
CA SER A 173 -3.30 -12.49 10.11
C SER A 173 -3.25 -12.21 8.59
N PRO A 174 -3.66 -13.16 7.73
CA PRO A 174 -3.73 -12.93 6.29
C PRO A 174 -4.63 -11.76 5.90
N GLY A 175 -5.79 -11.62 6.54
CA GLY A 175 -6.72 -10.52 6.27
C GLY A 175 -6.12 -9.14 6.61
N VAL A 176 -5.38 -9.06 7.72
CA VAL A 176 -4.68 -7.82 8.10
C VAL A 176 -3.58 -7.49 7.10
N ARG A 177 -2.79 -8.49 6.65
CA ARG A 177 -1.76 -8.26 5.60
C ARG A 177 -2.38 -7.73 4.32
N GLN A 178 -3.49 -8.32 3.88
CA GLN A 178 -4.20 -7.88 2.68
C GLN A 178 -4.71 -6.44 2.81
N GLN A 179 -5.27 -6.06 3.96
CA GLN A 179 -5.70 -4.69 4.23
C GLN A 179 -4.53 -3.70 4.22
N ILE A 180 -3.39 -4.04 4.83
CA ILE A 180 -2.18 -3.21 4.79
C ILE A 180 -1.74 -2.99 3.34
N CYS A 181 -1.63 -4.05 2.54
CA CYS A 181 -1.20 -3.97 1.15
C CYS A 181 -2.18 -3.14 0.31
N SER A 182 -3.49 -3.30 0.51
CA SER A 182 -4.52 -2.52 -0.19
C SER A 182 -4.45 -1.03 0.15
N LEU A 183 -4.28 -0.67 1.44
CA LEU A 183 -4.17 0.71 1.87
C LEU A 183 -2.91 1.38 1.34
N LEU A 184 -1.76 0.71 1.41
CA LEU A 184 -0.51 1.22 0.83
C LEU A 184 -0.63 1.39 -0.69
N LYS A 185 -1.27 0.46 -1.40
CA LYS A 185 -1.53 0.61 -2.84
C LYS A 185 -2.39 1.84 -3.14
N LYS A 186 -3.42 2.13 -2.34
CA LYS A 186 -4.21 3.39 -2.47
C LYS A 186 -3.34 4.64 -2.29
N LEU A 187 -2.44 4.64 -1.31
CA LEU A 187 -1.49 5.73 -1.11
C LEU A 187 -0.57 5.91 -2.33
N PHE A 188 -0.05 4.83 -2.89
CA PHE A 188 0.81 4.88 -4.08
C PHE A 188 0.05 5.43 -5.28
N CYS A 189 -1.19 5.00 -5.52
CA CYS A 189 -2.05 5.59 -6.56
C CYS A 189 -2.25 7.09 -6.33
N ARG A 190 -2.51 7.52 -5.08
CA ARG A 190 -2.64 8.94 -4.73
C ARG A 190 -1.37 9.74 -5.05
N ILE A 191 -0.19 9.20 -4.72
CA ILE A 191 1.11 9.81 -5.04
C ILE A 191 1.30 9.91 -6.56
N GLN A 192 0.94 8.86 -7.31
CA GLN A 192 1.01 8.88 -8.76
C GLN A 192 0.09 9.96 -9.34
N GLU A 193 -1.17 9.99 -8.94
CA GLU A 193 -2.17 10.94 -9.45
C GLU A 193 -1.85 12.39 -9.08
N SER A 194 -1.45 12.66 -7.84
CA SER A 194 -1.01 14.00 -7.43
C SER A 194 0.27 14.43 -8.15
N SER A 195 1.21 13.50 -8.44
CA SER A 195 2.40 13.82 -9.25
C SER A 195 2.06 14.28 -10.67
N GLN A 196 1.00 13.72 -11.30
CA GLN A 196 0.56 14.17 -12.63
C GLN A 196 0.06 15.62 -12.61
N VAL A 197 -0.56 16.05 -11.51
CA VAL A 197 -0.96 17.46 -11.33
C VAL A 197 0.28 18.34 -11.19
N LEU A 198 1.26 17.92 -10.38
CA LEU A 198 2.51 18.66 -10.19
C LEU A 198 3.30 18.82 -11.50
N TYR A 199 3.38 17.77 -12.31
CA TYR A 199 4.03 17.82 -13.62
C TYR A 199 3.38 18.84 -14.56
N LYS A 200 2.04 18.88 -14.61
CA LYS A 200 1.32 19.89 -15.41
C LYS A 200 1.61 21.32 -14.91
N LEU A 201 1.67 21.52 -13.60
CA LEU A 201 2.01 22.81 -12.98
C LEU A 201 3.45 23.24 -13.29
N GLU A 202 4.40 22.31 -13.27
CA GLU A 202 5.80 22.57 -13.63
C GLU A 202 5.93 22.98 -15.11
N GLN A 203 5.22 22.29 -16.01
CA GLN A 203 5.19 22.60 -17.44
C GLN A 203 4.47 23.91 -17.78
N SER A 204 3.48 24.34 -16.99
CA SER A 204 2.82 25.64 -17.20
C SER A 204 3.68 26.80 -16.69
N ARG A 205 4.41 26.60 -15.58
CA ARG A 205 5.32 27.62 -15.02
C ARG A 205 6.55 27.85 -15.89
N SER A 206 7.02 26.85 -16.65
CA SER A 206 8.12 27.06 -17.61
C SER A 206 7.72 27.91 -18.83
N LYS A 207 6.42 28.20 -19.02
CA LYS A 207 5.88 28.98 -20.15
C LYS A 207 5.46 30.42 -19.79
N HIS A 208 5.36 30.78 -18.51
CA HIS A 208 4.96 32.12 -18.06
C HIS A 208 5.90 32.66 -16.98
N GLU A 209 6.23 33.95 -17.05
CA GLU A 209 7.06 34.67 -16.05
C GLU A 209 6.45 34.62 -14.63
N PRO A 210 7.30 34.73 -13.59
CA PRO A 210 6.91 34.47 -12.21
C PRO A 210 6.23 35.70 -11.60
N GLU A 211 4.90 35.78 -11.68
CA GLU A 211 4.13 36.75 -10.87
C GLU A 211 3.38 36.06 -9.73
N ASN A 212 3.78 36.42 -8.50
CA ASN A 212 3.02 36.41 -7.25
C ASN A 212 2.25 35.13 -6.86
N GLU A 213 2.96 34.11 -6.36
CA GLU A 213 2.38 33.14 -5.43
C GLU A 213 3.26 32.98 -4.20
N LEU A 214 3.19 33.97 -3.31
CA LEU A 214 3.62 33.86 -1.92
C LEU A 214 2.71 32.83 -1.23
N THR A 215 3.13 31.57 -1.14
CA THR A 215 2.98 30.62 0.02
C THR A 215 3.08 29.13 -0.34
N THR A 216 3.12 28.73 -1.62
CA THR A 216 3.13 27.30 -1.99
C THR A 216 4.52 26.80 -2.40
N GLN A 217 4.99 25.69 -1.82
CA GLN A 217 6.27 25.07 -2.20
C GLN A 217 6.33 24.80 -3.72
N PRO A 218 7.50 24.92 -4.36
CA PRO A 218 7.61 24.69 -5.80
C PRO A 218 7.27 23.24 -6.15
N PRO A 219 6.54 22.97 -7.25
CA PRO A 219 6.13 21.61 -7.62
C PRO A 219 7.28 20.61 -7.71
N SER A 220 8.45 21.06 -8.17
CA SER A 220 9.68 20.26 -8.27
C SER A 220 10.16 19.71 -6.92
N VAL A 221 10.02 20.49 -5.84
CA VAL A 221 10.40 20.06 -4.48
C VAL A 221 9.47 18.95 -4.00
N SER A 222 8.15 19.08 -4.23
CA SER A 222 7.19 18.03 -3.87
C SER A 222 7.39 16.75 -4.68
N LEU A 223 7.67 16.86 -5.99
CA LEU A 223 8.03 15.72 -6.84
C LEU A 223 9.29 15.00 -6.33
N GLN A 224 10.32 15.76 -5.93
CA GLN A 224 11.53 15.20 -5.35
C GLN A 224 11.28 14.53 -3.99
N GLN A 225 10.42 15.11 -3.14
CA GLN A 225 9.99 14.49 -1.88
C GLN A 225 9.31 13.14 -2.13
N TYR A 226 8.38 13.06 -3.08
CA TYR A 226 7.74 11.79 -3.47
C TYR A 226 8.75 10.76 -3.96
N LYS A 227 9.69 11.16 -4.82
CA LYS A 227 10.74 10.26 -5.31
C LYS A 227 11.59 9.71 -4.16
N ASN A 228 12.06 10.58 -3.26
CA ASN A 228 12.87 10.19 -2.11
C ASN A 228 12.12 9.27 -1.16
N PHE A 229 10.85 9.59 -0.88
CA PHE A 229 9.98 8.77 -0.05
C PHE A 229 9.78 7.38 -0.66
N MET A 230 9.43 7.28 -1.94
CA MET A 230 9.23 5.99 -2.61
C MET A 230 10.50 5.14 -2.61
N SER A 231 11.68 5.76 -2.78
CA SER A 231 12.97 5.07 -2.67
C SER A 231 13.24 4.58 -1.25
N SER A 232 12.98 5.41 -0.23
CA SER A 232 13.08 5.03 1.18
C SER A 232 12.18 3.83 1.54
N ILE A 233 10.93 3.84 1.05
CA ILE A 233 10.00 2.72 1.21
C ILE A 233 10.56 1.45 0.56
N CYS A 234 11.08 1.54 -0.66
CA CYS A 234 11.68 0.39 -1.34
C CYS A 234 12.89 -0.16 -0.58
N ASN A 235 13.77 0.72 -0.07
CA ASN A 235 14.91 0.32 0.75
C ASN A 235 14.48 -0.51 1.96
N ARG A 236 13.49 -0.03 2.73
CA ARG A 236 12.96 -0.74 3.91
C ARG A 236 12.33 -2.08 3.55
N LEU A 237 11.64 -2.17 2.41
CA LEU A 237 11.02 -3.41 1.96
C LEU A 237 12.07 -4.46 1.57
N PHE A 238 13.17 -4.06 0.91
CA PHE A 238 14.29 -4.95 0.61
C PHE A 238 15.05 -5.35 1.88
N GLU A 239 15.28 -4.43 2.81
CA GLU A 239 15.88 -4.74 4.12
C GLU A 239 15.06 -5.81 4.87
N ALA A 240 13.73 -5.81 4.72
CA ALA A 240 12.84 -6.79 5.33
C ALA A 240 12.92 -8.19 4.70
N LEU A 241 13.57 -8.36 3.53
CA LEU A 241 13.75 -9.63 2.83
C LEU A 241 15.02 -10.39 3.22
N PHE A 242 15.72 -9.95 4.28
CA PHE A 242 16.95 -10.60 4.75
C PHE A 242 16.80 -12.12 4.98
N PRO A 243 17.89 -12.91 4.88
CA PRO A 243 17.88 -14.34 5.18
C PRO A 243 17.39 -14.62 6.61
N GLY A 244 16.31 -15.38 6.74
CA GLY A 244 15.67 -15.69 8.03
C GLY A 244 14.44 -14.83 8.35
N SER A 245 14.09 -13.85 7.51
CA SER A 245 12.82 -13.12 7.64
C SER A 245 11.61 -14.07 7.62
N SER A 246 10.58 -13.73 8.40
CA SER A 246 9.38 -14.57 8.55
C SER A 246 8.54 -14.61 7.26
N TYR A 247 7.75 -15.67 7.06
CA TYR A 247 6.81 -15.75 5.93
C TYR A 247 5.90 -14.50 5.82
N PRO A 248 5.22 -14.05 6.90
CA PRO A 248 4.42 -12.83 6.85
C PRO A 248 5.18 -11.58 6.40
N THR A 249 6.42 -11.43 6.86
CA THR A 249 7.30 -10.31 6.48
C THR A 249 7.61 -10.35 4.99
N ARG A 250 8.09 -11.49 4.48
CA ARG A 250 8.41 -11.66 3.05
C ARG A 250 7.20 -11.46 2.16
N PHE A 251 6.07 -12.09 2.53
CA PHE A 251 4.81 -11.94 1.82
C PHE A 251 4.40 -10.47 1.71
N SER A 252 4.37 -9.74 2.84
CA SER A 252 3.98 -8.33 2.85
C SER A 252 4.95 -7.48 2.05
N ALA A 253 6.26 -7.66 2.24
CA ALA A 253 7.29 -6.90 1.54
C ALA A 253 7.20 -7.07 0.02
N LEU A 254 7.15 -8.32 -0.46
CA LEU A 254 7.04 -8.62 -1.89
C LEU A 254 5.70 -8.15 -2.48
N THR A 255 4.59 -8.28 -1.75
CA THR A 255 3.28 -7.78 -2.22
C THR A 255 3.27 -6.26 -2.37
N ILE A 256 3.89 -5.54 -1.42
CA ILE A 256 4.01 -4.08 -1.47
C ILE A 256 4.94 -3.67 -2.61
N LEU A 257 6.11 -4.30 -2.78
CA LEU A 257 7.03 -4.07 -3.90
C LEU A 257 6.34 -4.33 -5.26
N GLY A 258 5.58 -5.41 -5.37
CA GLY A 258 4.77 -5.72 -6.55
C GLY A 258 3.72 -4.65 -6.84
N SER A 259 3.08 -4.10 -5.81
CA SER A 259 2.14 -2.98 -5.94
C SER A 259 2.84 -1.70 -6.39
N ILE A 260 4.06 -1.42 -5.92
CA ILE A 260 4.86 -0.29 -6.38
C ILE A 260 5.20 -0.44 -7.87
N ALA A 261 5.63 -1.64 -8.30
CA ALA A 261 5.93 -1.90 -9.71
C ALA A 261 4.69 -1.78 -10.61
N GLU A 262 3.50 -2.13 -10.12
CA GLU A 262 2.24 -1.97 -10.84
C GLU A 262 1.79 -0.52 -10.96
N VAL A 263 1.89 0.24 -9.87
CA VAL A 263 1.45 1.65 -9.84
C VAL A 263 2.44 2.53 -10.59
N PHE A 264 3.74 2.23 -10.54
CA PHE A 264 4.79 2.99 -11.20
C PHE A 264 5.49 2.12 -12.27
N PRO A 265 4.79 1.80 -13.38
CA PRO A 265 5.36 0.96 -14.42
C PRO A 265 6.50 1.66 -15.16
N VAL A 266 7.30 0.87 -15.88
CA VAL A 266 8.30 1.39 -16.81
C VAL A 266 7.59 2.28 -17.85
N PRO A 267 8.06 3.50 -18.15
CA PRO A 267 7.35 4.41 -19.03
C PRO A 267 7.23 3.83 -20.43
N GLU A 268 5.99 3.63 -20.87
CA GLU A 268 5.66 3.42 -22.27
C GLU A 268 5.07 4.74 -22.80
N GLY A 269 5.81 5.43 -23.67
CA GLY A 269 5.39 6.71 -24.26
C GLY A 269 5.73 7.95 -23.43
N GLN A 270 4.83 8.94 -23.41
CA GLN A 270 5.09 10.30 -22.89
C GLN A 270 4.60 10.54 -21.45
N VAL A 271 4.15 9.53 -20.72
CA VAL A 271 3.65 9.70 -19.34
C VAL A 271 4.84 9.84 -18.38
N GLN A 272 4.93 10.98 -17.70
CA GLN A 272 5.95 11.21 -16.68
C GLN A 272 5.66 10.38 -15.44
N THR A 273 6.67 9.72 -14.86
CA THR A 273 6.54 8.99 -13.61
C THR A 273 7.49 9.55 -12.56
N VAL A 274 6.97 9.72 -11.34
CA VAL A 274 7.72 10.26 -10.20
C VAL A 274 8.72 9.26 -9.61
N TYR A 275 8.46 7.97 -9.81
CA TYR A 275 9.28 6.90 -9.28
C TYR A 275 9.34 5.73 -10.27
N GLN A 276 10.44 4.97 -10.24
CA GLN A 276 10.59 3.72 -10.98
C GLN A 276 11.39 2.76 -10.12
N LEU A 277 10.82 1.60 -9.83
CA LEU A 277 11.48 0.59 -9.00
C LEU A 277 12.80 0.13 -9.60
N SER A 278 12.88 0.03 -10.93
CA SER A 278 14.08 -0.42 -11.65
C SER A 278 15.33 0.39 -11.38
N HIS A 279 15.20 1.69 -11.06
CA HIS A 279 16.35 2.54 -10.71
C HIS A 279 16.96 2.19 -9.35
N ASP A 280 16.18 1.57 -8.49
CA ASP A 280 16.58 1.19 -7.13
C ASP A 280 16.97 -0.29 -7.04
N ILE A 281 16.95 -1.05 -8.15
CA ILE A 281 17.41 -2.44 -8.19
C ILE A 281 18.90 -2.46 -8.55
N ASP A 282 19.73 -2.79 -7.57
CA ASP A 282 21.13 -3.14 -7.76
C ASP A 282 21.33 -4.67 -7.80
N ILE A 283 22.58 -5.09 -8.00
CA ILE A 283 22.97 -6.51 -8.01
C ILE A 283 22.53 -7.22 -6.71
N SER A 284 22.66 -6.56 -5.56
CA SER A 284 22.34 -7.12 -4.24
C SER A 284 20.85 -7.39 -4.07
N ARG A 285 20.01 -6.41 -4.42
CA ARG A 285 18.55 -6.52 -4.36
C ARG A 285 18.02 -7.53 -5.36
N PHE A 286 18.59 -7.56 -6.55
CA PHE A 286 18.26 -8.58 -7.52
C PHE A 286 18.58 -9.99 -7.01
N HIS A 287 19.75 -10.19 -6.40
CA HIS A 287 20.07 -11.46 -5.73
C HIS A 287 19.11 -11.77 -4.57
N THR A 288 18.71 -10.78 -3.79
CA THR A 288 17.71 -10.94 -2.72
C THR A 288 16.37 -11.46 -3.26
N LEU A 289 15.93 -10.99 -4.44
CA LEU A 289 14.73 -11.52 -5.10
C LEU A 289 14.94 -12.96 -5.59
N MET A 290 16.09 -13.28 -6.16
CA MET A 290 16.43 -14.64 -6.59
C MET A 290 16.48 -15.61 -5.39
N GLU A 291 17.03 -15.18 -4.25
CA GLU A 291 17.07 -15.95 -3.01
C GLU A 291 15.67 -16.29 -2.49
N CYS A 292 14.65 -15.47 -2.77
CA CYS A 292 13.27 -15.76 -2.38
C CYS A 292 12.73 -17.06 -3.02
N PHE A 293 13.28 -17.51 -4.15
CA PHE A 293 12.93 -18.80 -4.74
C PHE A 293 13.29 -20.00 -3.87
N THR A 294 14.26 -19.84 -2.97
CA THR A 294 14.65 -20.89 -2.01
C THR A 294 13.66 -21.06 -0.85
N SER A 295 12.65 -20.18 -0.75
CA SER A 295 11.58 -20.27 0.25
C SER A 295 10.84 -21.61 0.17
N THR A 296 10.50 -22.21 1.30
CA THR A 296 9.62 -23.39 1.32
C THR A 296 8.17 -23.05 0.95
N PHE A 297 7.74 -21.79 1.15
CA PHE A 297 6.42 -21.28 0.78
C PHE A 297 6.40 -20.90 -0.69
N GLU A 298 5.44 -21.42 -1.46
CA GLU A 298 5.31 -21.16 -2.88
C GLU A 298 4.82 -19.74 -3.18
N GLU A 299 3.96 -19.17 -2.33
CA GLU A 299 3.44 -17.81 -2.50
C GLU A 299 4.57 -16.77 -2.52
N VAL A 300 5.64 -16.99 -1.74
CA VAL A 300 6.84 -16.14 -1.76
C VAL A 300 7.58 -16.26 -3.09
N LYS A 301 7.65 -17.47 -3.66
CA LYS A 301 8.27 -17.69 -4.97
C LYS A 301 7.49 -16.99 -6.08
N ILE A 302 6.16 -17.13 -6.07
CA ILE A 302 5.25 -16.47 -7.02
C ILE A 302 5.45 -14.96 -6.97
N LEU A 303 5.36 -14.35 -5.79
CA LEU A 303 5.48 -12.90 -5.64
C LEU A 303 6.86 -12.38 -6.08
N ALA A 304 7.95 -13.11 -5.75
CA ALA A 304 9.29 -12.74 -6.19
C ALA A 304 9.46 -12.88 -7.71
N PHE A 305 8.91 -13.95 -8.30
CA PHE A 305 8.96 -14.21 -9.73
C PHE A 305 8.19 -13.13 -10.49
N ASP A 306 6.95 -12.86 -10.10
CA ASP A 306 6.11 -11.82 -10.70
C ASP A 306 6.76 -10.45 -10.63
N LEU A 307 7.45 -10.14 -9.52
CA LEU A 307 8.20 -8.90 -9.37
C LEU A 307 9.39 -8.84 -10.33
N LEU A 308 10.18 -9.92 -10.43
CA LEU A 308 11.31 -10.01 -11.37
C LEU A 308 10.84 -9.83 -12.83
N MET A 309 9.70 -10.42 -13.21
CA MET A 309 9.14 -10.30 -14.56
C MET A 309 8.65 -8.88 -14.89
N LYS A 310 8.39 -8.04 -13.88
CA LYS A 310 8.03 -6.62 -14.06
C LYS A 310 9.25 -5.71 -14.22
N LEU A 311 10.46 -6.20 -13.95
CA LEU A 311 11.69 -5.42 -14.10
C LEU A 311 12.15 -5.36 -15.56
N PRO A 312 12.78 -4.25 -16.01
CA PRO A 312 13.36 -4.17 -17.33
C PRO A 312 14.41 -5.26 -17.58
N LYS A 313 14.48 -5.75 -18.82
CA LYS A 313 15.54 -6.69 -19.26
C LYS A 313 16.96 -6.12 -19.08
N THR A 314 17.16 -4.82 -18.88
CA THR A 314 18.49 -4.25 -18.58
C THR A 314 19.04 -4.71 -17.23
N VAL A 315 18.17 -5.06 -16.28
CA VAL A 315 18.55 -5.64 -14.97
C VAL A 315 19.23 -7.01 -15.14
N ILE A 316 19.08 -7.65 -16.32
CA ILE A 316 19.75 -8.92 -16.67
C ILE A 316 21.28 -8.77 -16.68
N GLN A 317 21.82 -7.56 -16.85
CA GLN A 317 23.27 -7.31 -16.81
C GLN A 317 23.94 -7.71 -15.48
N PHE A 318 23.15 -7.96 -14.42
CA PHE A 318 23.65 -8.46 -13.14
C PHE A 318 24.02 -9.95 -13.16
N GLN A 319 23.61 -10.68 -14.19
CA GLN A 319 23.93 -12.10 -14.41
C GLN A 319 24.98 -12.23 -15.52
N ASP A 320 26.13 -12.79 -15.20
CA ASP A 320 27.13 -13.19 -16.20
C ASP A 320 26.81 -14.61 -16.73
N SER A 321 27.45 -14.99 -17.84
CA SER A 321 27.21 -16.29 -18.47
C SER A 321 27.50 -17.48 -17.55
N GLU A 322 28.41 -17.32 -16.60
CA GLU A 322 28.80 -18.39 -15.67
C GLU A 322 27.73 -18.60 -14.60
N LYS A 323 27.21 -17.51 -14.02
CA LYS A 323 26.09 -17.55 -13.06
C LYS A 323 24.82 -18.08 -13.71
N LEU A 324 24.51 -17.70 -14.95
CA LEU A 324 23.37 -18.24 -15.69
C LEU A 324 23.49 -19.75 -15.91
N GLN A 325 24.69 -20.23 -16.26
CA GLN A 325 24.96 -21.65 -16.37
C GLN A 325 24.82 -22.37 -15.02
N GLY A 326 25.32 -21.77 -13.93
CA GLY A 326 25.15 -22.29 -12.57
C GLY A 326 23.69 -22.38 -12.15
N LEU A 327 22.88 -21.36 -12.46
CA LEU A 327 21.44 -21.35 -12.21
C LEU A 327 20.72 -22.43 -13.01
N PHE A 328 21.09 -22.63 -14.27
CA PHE A 328 20.52 -23.68 -15.11
C PHE A 328 20.83 -25.07 -14.53
N GLN A 329 22.08 -25.31 -14.14
CA GLN A 329 22.50 -26.57 -13.53
C GLN A 329 21.77 -26.83 -12.20
N ALA A 330 21.65 -25.81 -11.34
CA ALA A 330 20.89 -25.90 -10.11
C ALA A 330 19.40 -26.21 -10.37
N ALA A 331 18.80 -25.61 -11.39
CA ALA A 331 17.42 -25.89 -11.77
C ALA A 331 17.23 -27.35 -12.23
N LEU A 332 18.17 -27.92 -13.00
CA LEU A 332 18.13 -29.33 -13.39
C LEU A 332 18.24 -30.26 -12.18
N GLU A 333 19.16 -29.99 -11.27
CA GLU A 333 19.33 -30.77 -10.04
C GLU A 333 18.05 -30.75 -9.20
N LEU A 334 17.49 -29.56 -8.96
CA LEU A 334 16.24 -29.38 -8.21
C LEU A 334 15.05 -30.05 -8.90
N SER A 335 15.00 -30.07 -10.23
CA SER A 335 13.93 -30.73 -10.98
C SER A 335 13.88 -32.25 -10.77
N SER A 336 15.03 -32.85 -10.48
CA SER A 336 15.19 -34.28 -10.20
C SER A 336 15.06 -34.64 -8.71
N SER A 337 14.87 -33.65 -7.84
CA SER A 337 14.71 -33.85 -6.40
C SER A 337 13.43 -34.63 -6.08
N THR A 338 13.47 -35.42 -5.02
CA THR A 338 12.29 -36.11 -4.49
C THR A 338 11.38 -35.20 -3.65
N LYS A 339 11.83 -33.98 -3.37
CA LYS A 339 11.09 -32.98 -2.58
C LYS A 339 10.21 -32.12 -3.49
N PRO A 340 8.89 -32.07 -3.27
CA PRO A 340 7.98 -31.32 -4.15
C PRO A 340 8.34 -29.84 -4.31
N TYR A 341 8.76 -29.18 -3.23
CA TYR A 341 9.09 -27.75 -3.26
C TYR A 341 10.37 -27.45 -4.07
N ASP A 342 11.29 -28.40 -4.22
CA ASP A 342 12.49 -28.25 -5.05
C ASP A 342 12.12 -28.27 -6.53
N CYS A 343 11.24 -29.19 -6.95
CA CYS A 343 10.73 -29.24 -8.32
C CYS A 343 9.97 -27.95 -8.69
N VAL A 344 9.20 -27.40 -7.73
CA VAL A 344 8.55 -26.10 -7.88
C VAL A 344 9.59 -24.99 -8.07
N THR A 345 10.63 -24.92 -7.24
CA THR A 345 11.73 -23.95 -7.40
C THR A 345 12.42 -24.08 -8.77
N ALA A 346 12.69 -25.30 -9.22
CA ALA A 346 13.26 -25.56 -10.54
C ALA A 346 12.39 -24.97 -11.66
N SER A 347 11.07 -25.10 -11.57
CA SER A 347 10.15 -24.54 -12.57
C SER A 347 10.25 -23.02 -12.67
N TYR A 348 10.33 -22.30 -11.55
CA TYR A 348 10.49 -20.84 -11.54
C TYR A 348 11.85 -20.41 -12.09
N LEU A 349 12.94 -21.13 -11.75
CA LEU A 349 14.28 -20.87 -12.28
C LEU A 349 14.35 -21.09 -13.79
N LEU A 350 13.78 -22.18 -14.30
CA LEU A 350 13.73 -22.45 -15.74
C LEU A 350 12.90 -21.40 -16.49
N ASN A 351 11.72 -21.04 -15.98
CA ASN A 351 10.90 -19.98 -16.56
C ASN A 351 11.63 -18.63 -16.58
N PHE A 352 12.37 -18.33 -15.53
CA PHE A 352 13.20 -17.13 -15.45
C PHE A 352 14.32 -17.14 -16.50
N LEU A 353 15.04 -18.25 -16.65
CA LEU A 353 16.09 -18.41 -17.66
C LEU A 353 15.53 -18.31 -19.09
N ILE A 354 14.34 -18.86 -19.34
CA ILE A 354 13.63 -18.73 -20.61
C ILE A 354 13.30 -17.26 -20.89
N TRP A 355 12.74 -16.55 -19.91
CA TRP A 355 12.40 -15.13 -20.06
C TRP A 355 13.63 -14.25 -20.34
N GLN A 356 14.80 -14.62 -19.81
CA GLN A 356 16.07 -13.95 -20.07
C GLN A 356 16.75 -14.35 -21.39
N ASP A 357 16.18 -15.26 -22.17
CA ASP A 357 16.84 -15.85 -23.35
C ASP A 357 18.21 -16.49 -23.01
N ALA A 358 18.35 -16.99 -21.77
CA ALA A 358 19.62 -17.39 -21.15
C ALA A 358 19.83 -18.92 -21.07
N LEU A 359 19.06 -19.69 -21.84
CA LEU A 359 19.25 -21.14 -21.91
C LEU A 359 20.60 -21.48 -22.57
N PRO A 360 21.33 -22.50 -22.08
CA PRO A 360 22.59 -22.92 -22.68
C PRO A 360 22.48 -23.16 -24.19
N SER A 361 23.47 -22.70 -24.94
CA SER A 361 23.58 -22.91 -26.38
C SER A 361 23.60 -24.40 -26.76
N SER A 362 24.00 -25.28 -25.84
CA SER A 362 23.93 -26.74 -26.00
C SER A 362 22.50 -27.27 -26.16
N LEU A 363 21.49 -26.68 -25.50
CA LEU A 363 20.08 -27.02 -25.72
C LEU A 363 19.61 -26.58 -27.11
N SER A 364 20.05 -25.39 -27.56
CA SER A 364 19.77 -24.93 -28.92
C SER A 364 20.44 -25.81 -29.98
N ALA A 365 21.61 -26.37 -29.70
CA ALA A 365 22.28 -27.34 -30.54
C ALA A 365 21.53 -28.67 -30.57
N TYR A 366 21.01 -29.15 -29.44
CA TYR A 366 20.21 -30.36 -29.34
C TYR A 366 18.88 -30.24 -30.12
N LEU A 367 18.20 -29.10 -30.03
CA LEU A 367 16.99 -28.80 -30.82
C LEU A 367 17.27 -28.72 -32.33
N LYS A 368 18.39 -28.11 -32.73
CA LYS A 368 18.83 -28.09 -34.15
C LYS A 368 19.19 -29.48 -34.65
N THR A 369 19.74 -30.34 -33.78
CA THR A 369 20.08 -31.72 -34.12
C THR A 369 18.82 -32.56 -34.23
N GLN A 370 17.83 -32.38 -33.33
CA GLN A 370 16.52 -33.03 -33.42
C GLN A 370 15.70 -32.59 -34.64
N GLN A 371 15.70 -31.30 -34.99
CA GLN A 371 15.07 -30.81 -36.22
C GLN A 371 15.79 -31.32 -37.48
N ALA A 372 17.12 -31.46 -37.44
CA ALA A 372 17.88 -32.05 -38.54
C ALA A 372 17.64 -33.56 -38.67
N THR A 373 17.42 -34.29 -37.57
CA THR A 373 17.06 -35.72 -37.61
C THR A 373 15.61 -35.96 -38.04
N CYS A 374 14.63 -35.17 -37.58
CA CYS A 374 13.25 -35.25 -38.09
C CYS A 374 13.15 -34.85 -39.57
N GLY A 375 13.95 -33.87 -40.03
CA GLY A 375 14.03 -33.51 -41.45
C GLY A 375 14.78 -34.52 -42.32
N ALA A 376 15.56 -35.44 -41.71
CA ALA A 376 16.24 -36.52 -42.40
C ALA A 376 15.40 -37.81 -42.45
N GLU A 377 14.57 -38.07 -41.43
CA GLU A 377 13.60 -39.18 -41.44
C GLU A 377 12.49 -38.99 -42.50
N ASP A 378 12.10 -37.74 -42.80
CA ASP A 378 11.15 -37.43 -43.89
C ASP A 378 11.75 -37.60 -45.30
N LYS A 379 13.08 -37.73 -45.42
CA LYS A 379 13.75 -37.99 -46.71
C LYS A 379 14.15 -39.44 -46.90
N SER A 380 14.33 -40.22 -45.83
CA SER A 380 14.62 -41.66 -45.93
C SER A 380 13.36 -42.50 -46.15
N ALA A 381 12.16 -42.00 -45.81
CA ALA A 381 10.89 -42.66 -46.08
C ALA A 381 10.40 -42.57 -47.54
N ILE A 382 11.06 -41.80 -48.41
CA ILE A 382 10.63 -41.61 -49.82
C ILE A 382 11.40 -42.51 -50.82
N MET A 383 12.38 -43.31 -50.38
CA MET A 383 13.22 -44.15 -51.27
C MET A 383 13.00 -45.66 -51.18
N VAL A 384 11.83 -46.12 -50.73
CA VAL A 384 11.39 -47.53 -50.88
C VAL A 384 9.95 -47.58 -51.37
N GLU A 385 9.72 -47.14 -52.60
CA GLU A 385 8.65 -47.65 -53.47
C GLU A 385 8.89 -47.16 -54.91
N ARG A 386 9.63 -47.96 -55.68
CA ARG A 386 9.36 -48.30 -57.09
C ARG A 386 10.37 -49.30 -57.64
#